data_AF-A0A7C5RCJ9-F1
#
_entry.id   AF-A0A7C5RCJ9-F1
#
_cell.length_a   1.000
_cell.length_b   1.000
_cell.length_c   1.000
_cell.angle_alpha   90.00
_cell.angle_beta   90.00
_cell.angle_gamma   90.00
#
_symmetry.space_group_name_H-M   'P 1'
#
loop_
_entity.id
_entity.type
_entity.pdbx_description
1 polymer ?
#
loop_
_entity_poly.entity_id
_entity_poly.type
_entity_poly.pdbx_seq_one_letter_code
_entity_poly.pdbx_strand_id
1 'polypeptide(L)'
;MRSLDERVERQVVRFLQLLFEGKISDAERMIEGMEKRSRGTELNGYVTVLKGILLSYTTDDRTSLLHRVYSSDDPKKELESFVRAMAETDLSFDDSRSPVVEVWEVILRNFDKLPTPHRFRGAQEDRQQRLDQTG
;
A
#
# COMPACT_ATOMS: atom_id res chain seq x y z
N MET A 1 -16.20 13.55 -7.29
CA MET A 1 -15.17 12.48 -7.25
C MET A 1 -15.75 11.30 -6.52
N ARG A 2 -15.89 10.13 -7.17
CA ARG A 2 -16.17 8.89 -6.42
C ARG A 2 -14.86 8.45 -5.78
N SER A 3 -14.80 8.43 -4.45
CA SER A 3 -13.76 7.69 -3.76
C SER A 3 -14.10 6.20 -3.83
N LEU A 4 -13.09 5.38 -3.58
CA LEU A 4 -13.28 3.96 -3.26
C LEU A 4 -14.44 3.82 -2.26
N ASP A 5 -15.30 2.81 -2.45
CA ASP A 5 -16.36 2.49 -1.50
C ASP A 5 -15.77 2.34 -0.09
N GLU A 6 -16.39 2.97 0.92
CA GLU A 6 -15.85 3.01 2.28
C GLU A 6 -15.60 1.62 2.88
N ARG A 7 -16.40 0.63 2.51
CA ARG A 7 -16.21 -0.75 2.97
C ARG A 7 -14.93 -1.33 2.38
N VAL A 8 -14.66 -1.06 1.11
CA VAL A 8 -13.45 -1.52 0.43
C VAL A 8 -12.24 -0.78 0.97
N GLU A 9 -12.34 0.53 1.22
CA GLU A 9 -11.26 1.31 1.87
C GLU A 9 -10.91 0.74 3.24
N ARG A 10 -11.92 0.46 4.09
CA ARG A 10 -11.69 -0.20 5.39
C ARG A 10 -11.02 -1.57 5.25
N GLN A 11 -11.34 -2.32 4.19
CA GLN A 11 -10.69 -3.60 3.91
C GLN A 11 -9.24 -3.42 3.48
N VAL A 12 -8.94 -2.49 2.58
CA VAL A 12 -7.57 -2.17 2.16
C VAL A 12 -6.71 -1.78 3.36
N VAL A 13 -7.19 -0.85 4.20
CA VAL A 13 -6.46 -0.38 5.38
C VAL A 13 -6.21 -1.52 6.36
N ARG A 14 -7.24 -2.33 6.66
CA ARG A 14 -7.09 -3.47 7.58
C ARG A 14 -6.12 -4.53 7.05
N PHE A 15 -6.15 -4.81 5.74
CA PHE A 15 -5.19 -5.71 5.11
C PHE A 15 -3.75 -5.20 5.29
N LEU A 16 -3.51 -3.91 5.03
CA LEU A 16 -2.19 -3.30 5.17
C LEU A 16 -1.71 -3.30 6.62
N GLN A 17 -2.60 -3.05 7.59
CA GLN A 17 -2.27 -3.16 9.01
C GLN A 17 -1.76 -4.56 9.37
N LEU A 18 -2.49 -5.61 8.96
CA LEU A 18 -2.07 -7.00 9.19
C LEU A 18 -0.70 -7.28 8.53
N LEU A 19 -0.54 -6.86 7.28
CA LEU A 19 0.70 -7.06 6.52
C LEU A 19 1.89 -6.38 7.19
N PHE A 20 1.75 -5.10 7.53
CA PHE A 20 2.79 -4.27 8.11
C PHE A 20 3.11 -4.64 9.56
N GLU A 21 2.18 -5.24 10.29
CA GLU A 21 2.43 -5.84 11.61
C GLU A 21 3.16 -7.19 11.52
N GLY A 22 3.32 -7.76 10.33
CA GLY A 22 3.94 -9.08 10.13
C GLY A 22 2.98 -10.25 10.31
N LYS A 23 1.67 -10.00 10.38
CA LYS A 23 0.61 -11.03 10.45
C LYS A 23 0.29 -11.55 9.04
N ILE A 24 1.30 -12.10 8.36
CA ILE A 24 1.23 -12.49 6.94
C ILE A 24 0.08 -13.47 6.66
N SER A 25 -0.07 -14.51 7.48
CA SER A 25 -1.14 -15.50 7.31
C SER A 25 -2.55 -14.93 7.52
N ASP A 26 -2.70 -13.87 8.31
CA ASP A 26 -3.98 -13.18 8.46
C ASP A 26 -4.29 -12.29 7.25
N ALA A 27 -3.27 -11.61 6.73
CA ALA A 27 -3.36 -10.81 5.52
C ALA A 27 -3.72 -11.67 4.29
N GLU A 28 -3.09 -12.84 4.16
CA GLU A 28 -3.39 -13.85 3.13
C GLU A 28 -4.85 -14.33 3.21
N ARG A 29 -5.29 -14.79 4.38
CA ARG A 29 -6.68 -15.24 4.60
C ARG A 29 -7.70 -14.14 4.30
N MET A 30 -7.36 -12.89 4.61
CA MET A 30 -8.22 -11.75 4.31
C MET A 30 -8.36 -11.53 2.79
N ILE A 31 -7.25 -11.56 2.05
CA ILE A 31 -7.26 -11.47 0.58
C ILE A 31 -8.05 -12.62 -0.05
N GLU A 32 -7.82 -13.86 0.38
CA GLU A 32 -8.56 -15.03 -0.13
C GLU A 32 -10.06 -14.88 0.09
N GLY A 33 -10.46 -14.36 1.25
CA GLY A 33 -11.85 -14.05 1.56
C GLY A 33 -12.42 -12.98 0.62
N MET A 34 -11.66 -11.93 0.32
CA MET A 34 -12.06 -10.89 -0.63
C MET A 34 -12.19 -11.44 -2.05
N GLU A 35 -11.24 -12.26 -2.49
CA GLU A 35 -11.22 -12.89 -3.81
C GLU A 35 -12.44 -13.78 -4.07
N LYS A 36 -12.82 -14.61 -3.09
CA LYS A 36 -14.01 -15.46 -3.18
C LYS A 36 -15.29 -14.66 -3.43
N ARG A 37 -15.33 -13.40 -2.95
CA ARG A 37 -16.47 -12.50 -3.10
C ARG A 37 -16.37 -11.57 -4.31
N SER A 38 -15.19 -11.43 -4.91
CA SER A 38 -14.92 -10.42 -5.94
C SER A 38 -15.03 -10.92 -7.38
N ARG A 39 -15.14 -12.24 -7.59
CA ARG A 39 -15.24 -12.82 -8.95
C ARG A 39 -16.39 -12.20 -9.75
N GLY A 40 -16.07 -11.60 -10.90
CA GLY A 40 -17.05 -10.96 -11.79
C GLY A 40 -17.52 -9.57 -11.34
N THR A 41 -16.83 -8.94 -10.38
CA THR A 41 -17.18 -7.61 -9.85
C THR A 41 -16.00 -6.64 -9.95
N GLU A 42 -16.24 -5.33 -9.83
CA GLU A 42 -15.20 -4.29 -9.76
C GLU A 42 -14.18 -4.54 -8.62
N LEU A 43 -14.58 -5.26 -7.56
CA LEU A 43 -13.70 -5.68 -6.46
C LEU A 43 -12.51 -6.52 -6.95
N ASN A 44 -12.62 -7.16 -8.11
CA ASN A 44 -11.55 -8.00 -8.66
C ASN A 44 -10.28 -7.20 -8.93
N GLY A 45 -10.42 -5.95 -9.40
CA GLY A 45 -9.30 -5.05 -9.63
C GLY A 45 -8.55 -4.75 -8.35
N TYR A 46 -9.25 -4.30 -7.30
CA TYR A 46 -8.62 -3.98 -6.01
C TYR A 46 -7.96 -5.21 -5.36
N VAL A 47 -8.62 -6.37 -5.38
CA VAL A 47 -8.05 -7.62 -4.84
C VAL A 47 -6.75 -7.99 -5.57
N THR A 48 -6.70 -7.78 -6.89
CA THR A 48 -5.50 -8.04 -7.69
C THR A 48 -4.34 -7.14 -7.27
N VAL A 49 -4.59 -5.85 -7.03
CA VAL A 49 -3.58 -4.90 -6.55
C VAL A 49 -3.06 -5.30 -5.17
N LEU A 50 -3.97 -5.64 -4.24
CA LEU A 50 -3.58 -6.08 -2.89
C LEU A 50 -2.75 -7.37 -2.92
N LYS A 51 -3.05 -8.30 -3.83
CA LYS A 51 -2.21 -9.49 -4.05
C LYS A 51 -0.81 -9.14 -4.54
N GLY A 52 -0.69 -8.17 -5.45
CA GLY A 52 0.62 -7.68 -5.90
C GLY A 52 1.44 -7.07 -4.76
N ILE A 53 0.79 -6.28 -3.88
CA ILE A 53 1.41 -5.73 -2.67
C ILE A 53 1.86 -6.85 -1.72
N LEU A 54 0.98 -7.83 -1.44
CA LEU A 54 1.32 -8.98 -0.61
C LEU A 54 2.54 -9.72 -1.16
N LEU A 55 2.52 -10.06 -2.45
CA LEU A 55 3.59 -10.81 -3.10
C LEU A 55 4.92 -10.07 -3.03
N SER A 56 4.96 -8.81 -3.48
CA SER A 56 6.18 -8.00 -3.43
C SER A 56 6.73 -7.83 -2.01
N TYR A 57 5.84 -7.73 -1.01
CA TYR A 57 6.23 -7.61 0.38
C TYR A 57 6.81 -8.90 0.97
N THR A 58 6.34 -10.07 0.55
CA THR A 58 6.80 -11.36 1.08
C THR A 58 8.00 -11.93 0.33
N THR A 59 8.25 -11.52 -0.92
CA THR A 59 9.34 -12.05 -1.76
C THR A 59 10.66 -11.28 -1.69
N ASP A 60 10.79 -10.28 -0.81
CA ASP A 60 11.95 -9.38 -0.77
C ASP A 60 12.20 -8.64 -2.10
N ASP A 61 11.13 -8.27 -2.80
CA ASP A 61 11.25 -7.49 -4.02
C ASP A 61 11.73 -6.06 -3.71
N ARG A 62 13.05 -5.87 -3.85
CA ARG A 62 13.72 -4.58 -3.64
C ARG A 62 13.41 -3.54 -4.73
N THR A 63 12.80 -3.97 -5.83
CA THR A 63 12.37 -3.09 -6.91
C THR A 63 10.90 -2.67 -6.79
N SER A 64 10.18 -3.25 -5.82
CA SER A 64 8.78 -2.90 -5.57
C SER A 64 8.61 -1.45 -5.15
N LEU A 65 7.46 -0.87 -5.51
CA LEU A 65 7.07 0.48 -5.09
C LEU A 65 7.10 0.60 -3.56
N LEU A 66 6.66 -0.44 -2.85
CA LEU A 66 6.65 -0.45 -1.39
C LEU A 66 8.07 -0.41 -0.81
N HIS A 67 9.00 -1.19 -1.36
CA HIS A 67 10.40 -1.11 -0.95
C HIS A 67 10.99 0.26 -1.22
N ARG A 68 10.75 0.83 -2.41
CA ARG A 68 11.27 2.16 -2.75
C ARG A 68 10.73 3.26 -1.82
N VAL A 69 9.44 3.23 -1.53
CA VAL A 69 8.79 4.17 -0.59
C VAL A 69 9.40 4.06 0.80
N TYR A 70 9.43 2.87 1.39
CA TYR A 70 9.88 2.71 2.78
C TYR A 70 11.41 2.70 2.95
N SER A 71 12.18 2.64 1.87
CA SER A 71 13.62 2.85 1.88
C SER A 71 14.01 4.34 1.77
N SER A 72 13.10 5.21 1.30
CA SER A 72 13.32 6.67 1.18
C SER A 72 13.53 7.36 2.54
N ASP A 73 14.17 8.52 2.52
CA ASP A 73 14.35 9.37 3.70
C ASP A 73 13.04 10.06 4.12
N ASP A 74 12.14 10.31 3.16
CA ASP A 74 10.79 10.80 3.40
C ASP A 74 9.78 9.88 2.69
N PRO A 75 9.39 8.75 3.32
CA PRO A 75 8.49 7.78 2.70
C PRO A 75 7.14 8.36 2.30
N LYS A 76 6.61 9.33 3.07
CA LYS A 76 5.32 9.94 2.77
C LYS A 76 5.41 10.77 1.50
N LYS A 77 6.42 11.63 1.38
CA LYS A 77 6.65 12.43 0.18
C LYS A 77 7.00 11.60 -1.05
N GLU A 78 7.74 10.51 -0.88
CA GLU A 78 8.03 9.55 -1.95
C GLU A 78 6.71 8.91 -2.44
N LEU A 79 5.85 8.45 -1.52
CA LEU A 79 4.54 7.91 -1.85
C LEU A 79 3.63 8.95 -2.53
N GLU A 80 3.59 10.20 -2.05
CA GLU A 80 2.85 11.30 -2.67
C GLU A 80 3.28 11.50 -4.13
N SER A 81 4.60 11.51 -4.38
CA SER A 81 5.16 11.68 -5.72
C SER A 81 4.74 10.55 -6.66
N PHE A 82 4.75 9.30 -6.17
CA PHE A 82 4.31 8.14 -6.96
C PHE A 82 2.82 8.15 -7.26
N VAL A 83 1.98 8.39 -6.25
CA VAL A 83 0.53 8.46 -6.43
C VAL A 83 0.16 9.53 -7.44
N ARG A 84 0.81 10.69 -7.35
CA ARG A 84 0.63 11.78 -8.31
C ARG A 84 1.00 11.37 -9.73
N ALA A 85 2.19 10.78 -9.93
CA ALA A 85 2.63 10.36 -11.26
C ALA A 85 1.72 9.26 -11.87
N MET A 86 1.25 8.32 -11.04
CA MET A 86 0.30 7.30 -11.47
C MET A 86 -1.04 7.93 -11.87
N ALA A 87 -1.59 8.84 -11.06
CA ALA A 87 -2.84 9.51 -11.35
C ALA A 87 -2.77 10.37 -12.63
N GLU A 88 -1.68 11.10 -12.84
CA GLU A 88 -1.45 11.88 -14.07
C GLU A 88 -1.38 10.98 -15.32
N THR A 89 -0.79 9.79 -15.19
CA THR A 89 -0.71 8.82 -16.28
C THR A 89 -2.07 8.17 -16.56
N ASP A 90 -2.82 7.82 -15.51
CA ASP A 90 -4.11 7.12 -15.61
C ASP A 90 -5.19 7.99 -16.30
N LEU A 91 -5.23 9.28 -15.96
CA LEU A 91 -6.12 10.28 -16.57
C LEU A 91 -5.90 10.47 -18.09
N SER A 92 -4.78 9.98 -18.63
CA SER A 92 -4.49 10.08 -20.07
C SER A 92 -5.17 9.01 -20.93
N PHE A 93 -5.78 7.99 -20.33
CA PHE A 93 -6.34 6.83 -21.04
C PHE A 93 -7.89 6.75 -21.04
N ASP A 94 -8.58 7.15 -19.96
CA ASP A 94 -10.05 7.17 -19.83
C ASP A 94 -10.50 8.02 -18.60
N ASP A 95 -11.78 8.40 -18.52
CA ASP A 95 -12.41 9.04 -17.35
C ASP A 95 -12.63 8.06 -16.17
N SER A 96 -12.37 6.76 -16.35
CA SER A 96 -12.41 5.76 -15.27
C SER A 96 -11.07 5.67 -14.54
N ARG A 97 -11.11 5.72 -13.20
CA ARG A 97 -9.90 5.58 -12.36
C ARG A 97 -9.52 4.12 -12.19
N SER A 98 -8.24 3.82 -12.40
CA SER A 98 -7.68 2.49 -12.23
C SER A 98 -7.71 2.04 -10.76
N PRO A 99 -8.09 0.78 -10.49
CA PRO A 99 -7.97 0.17 -9.16
C PRO A 99 -6.57 0.27 -8.54
N VAL A 100 -5.53 0.35 -9.37
CA VAL A 100 -4.15 0.56 -8.92
C VAL A 100 -4.03 1.93 -8.25
N VAL A 101 -4.43 3.00 -8.95
CA VAL A 101 -4.33 4.37 -8.45
C VAL A 101 -5.16 4.53 -7.18
N GLU A 102 -6.38 4.03 -7.17
CA GLU A 102 -7.28 4.17 -6.02
C GLU A 102 -6.75 3.48 -4.75
N VAL A 103 -6.15 2.29 -4.87
CA VAL A 103 -5.52 1.61 -3.73
C VAL A 103 -4.34 2.41 -3.20
N TRP A 104 -3.49 2.94 -4.07
CA TRP A 104 -2.34 3.75 -3.64
C TRP A 104 -2.76 5.10 -3.06
N GLU A 105 -3.84 5.71 -3.54
CA GLU A 105 -4.44 6.89 -2.90
C GLU A 105 -5.00 6.57 -1.51
N VAL A 106 -5.64 5.41 -1.32
CA VAL A 106 -6.10 4.96 0.01
C VAL A 106 -4.92 4.77 0.96
N ILE A 107 -3.83 4.17 0.48
CA ILE A 107 -2.59 4.02 1.26
C ILE A 107 -2.08 5.39 1.68
N LEU A 108 -1.99 6.34 0.74
CA LEU A 108 -1.51 7.69 1.01
C LEU A 108 -2.40 8.43 2.02
N ARG A 109 -3.72 8.41 1.85
CA ARG A 109 -4.68 9.05 2.78
C ARG A 109 -4.60 8.49 4.19
N ASN A 110 -4.22 7.23 4.33
CA ASN A 110 -4.14 6.54 5.62
C ASN A 110 -2.70 6.32 6.09
N PHE A 111 -1.69 6.92 5.44
CA PHE A 111 -0.28 6.66 5.69
C PHE A 111 0.07 6.82 7.18
N ASP A 112 -0.34 7.92 7.80
CA ASP A 112 -0.02 8.22 9.21
C ASP A 112 -0.75 7.29 10.21
N LYS A 113 -1.76 6.52 9.74
CA LYS A 113 -2.51 5.55 10.55
C LYS A 113 -2.02 4.11 10.36
N LEU A 114 -1.20 3.87 9.35
CA LEU A 114 -0.63 2.56 9.09
C LEU A 114 0.60 2.36 9.97
N PRO A 115 0.82 1.15 10.52
CA PRO A 115 2.04 0.89 11.27
C PRO A 115 3.24 0.89 10.32
N THR A 116 4.41 1.28 10.82
CA THR A 116 5.66 1.12 10.06
C THR A 116 5.82 -0.37 9.70
N PRO A 117 6.02 -0.70 8.42
CA PRO A 117 6.13 -2.08 7.98
C PRO A 117 7.22 -2.83 8.75
N HIS A 118 6.89 -3.99 9.33
CA HIS A 118 7.76 -4.72 10.25
C HIS A 118 9.16 -5.01 9.67
N ARG A 119 9.24 -5.27 8.36
CA ARG A 119 10.50 -5.50 7.64
C ARG A 119 11.43 -4.29 7.57
N PHE A 120 10.90 -3.08 7.78
CA PHE A 120 11.62 -1.81 7.66
C PHE A 120 11.87 -1.14 9.02
N ARG A 121 11.36 -1.70 10.13
CA ARG A 121 11.50 -1.13 11.48
C ARG A 121 12.96 -0.97 11.90
N GLY A 122 13.79 -2.00 11.76
CA GLY A 122 15.20 -1.92 12.13
C GLY A 122 15.97 -0.84 11.34
N ALA A 123 15.69 -0.72 10.04
CA ALA A 123 16.31 0.30 9.19
C ALA A 123 15.85 1.74 9.50
N GLN A 124 14.68 1.92 10.13
CA GLN A 124 14.17 3.23 10.54
C GLN A 124 14.57 3.57 11.98
N GLU A 125 14.59 2.59 12.88
CA GLU A 125 15.10 2.75 14.26
C GLU A 125 16.58 3.14 14.26
N ASP A 126 17.41 2.50 13.43
CA ASP A 126 18.82 2.86 13.27
C ASP A 126 19.02 4.27 12.66
N ARG A 127 18.10 4.73 11.81
CA ARG A 127 18.15 6.08 11.22
C ARG A 127 17.75 7.15 12.22
N GLN A 128 16.68 6.92 12.99
CA GLN A 128 16.22 7.85 14.02
C GLN A 128 17.31 8.09 15.06
N GLN A 129 17.99 7.03 15.51
CA GLN A 129 19.10 7.13 16.46
C GLN A 129 20.30 7.93 15.93
N ARG A 130 20.56 7.92 14.62
CA ARG A 130 21.64 8.71 14.01
C ARG A 130 21.29 10.19 13.92
N LEU A 131 20.04 10.51 13.57
CA LEU A 131 19.58 11.90 13.48
C LEU A 131 19.61 12.59 14.85
N ASP A 132 19.21 11.87 15.90
CA ASP A 132 19.20 12.37 17.28
C ASP A 132 20.61 12.58 17.88
N GLN A 133 21.66 11.98 17.29
CA GLN A 133 23.06 12.16 17.70
C GLN A 133 23.77 13.32 16.99
N THR A 134 23.19 13.88 15.92
CA THR A 134 23.73 15.02 15.16
C THR A 134 22.99 16.34 15.40
N GLY A 135 21.99 16.36 16.29
CA GLY A 135 21.29 17.58 16.74
C GLY A 135 21.84 18.10 18.06
#